data_AF-U7VC72-F1
#
_entry.id   AF-U7VC72-F1
#
_cell.length_a   1.000
_cell.length_b   1.000
_cell.length_c   1.000
_cell.angle_alpha   90.00
_cell.angle_beta   90.00
_cell.angle_gamma   90.00
#
_symmetry.space_group_name_H-M   'P 1'
#
loop_
_entity.id
_entity.type
_entity.pdbx_description
1 polymer ?
#
loop_
_entity_poly.entity_id
_entity_poly.type
_entity_poly.pdbx_seq_one_letter_code
_entity_poly.pdbx_strand_id
1 'polypeptide(L)'
;MKENLITKKYIMNSLIEFINNIGGFLNMKKIIITCPKCKEKMKIMDKIAKYRCPNCKEIYKFTWCKRIIQKFVGFFQGIVQTFIDIKNNFITKYKNTKATYNYMKQMKTNMKNNPNWSNYHREQAEEKRMKNAQKPSFWDKFKK
;
A
#
# COMPACT_ATOMS: atom_id res chain seq x y z
N MET A 1 31.28 44.09 44.15
CA MET A 1 30.33 44.11 43.00
C MET A 1 30.51 42.95 42.00
N LYS A 2 31.69 42.30 41.88
CA LYS A 2 31.93 41.23 40.89
C LYS A 2 31.27 39.87 41.21
N GLU A 3 31.08 39.52 42.49
CA GLU A 3 30.53 38.22 42.89
C GLU A 3 29.06 38.00 42.49
N ASN A 4 28.28 39.09 42.42
CA ASN A 4 26.85 39.06 42.08
C ASN A 4 26.62 38.81 40.56
N LEU A 5 27.62 39.12 39.71
CA LEU A 5 27.56 38.87 38.27
C LEU A 5 27.85 37.40 37.94
N ILE A 6 28.75 36.76 38.68
CA ILE A 6 29.12 35.36 38.48
C ILE A 6 27.95 34.44 38.85
N THR A 7 27.30 34.71 39.99
CA THR A 7 26.12 33.98 40.45
C THR A 7 24.93 34.16 39.48
N LYS A 8 24.66 35.37 39.01
CA LYS A 8 23.62 35.60 37.98
C LYS A 8 23.90 34.86 36.67
N LYS A 9 25.16 34.81 36.23
CA LYS A 9 25.56 34.09 35.01
C LYS A 9 25.38 32.57 35.16
N TYR A 10 25.70 32.02 36.33
CA TYR A 10 25.52 30.61 36.63
C TYR A 10 24.04 30.22 36.68
N ILE A 11 23.20 31.03 37.33
CA ILE A 11 21.75 30.84 37.40
C ILE A 11 21.12 30.93 36.00
N MET A 12 21.52 31.91 35.19
CA MET A 12 21.04 32.05 33.81
C MET A 12 21.43 30.85 32.94
N ASN A 13 22.67 30.36 33.05
CA ASN A 13 23.11 29.19 32.29
C ASN A 13 22.36 27.91 32.73
N SER A 14 22.13 27.72 34.03
CA SER A 14 21.35 26.59 34.55
C SER A 14 19.89 26.64 34.10
N LEU A 15 19.28 27.84 34.06
CA LEU A 15 17.93 28.05 33.52
C LEU A 15 17.86 27.76 32.01
N ILE A 16 18.88 28.17 31.24
CA ILE A 16 18.97 27.90 29.80
C ILE A 16 19.09 26.39 29.54
N GLU A 17 19.90 25.66 30.30
CA GLU A 17 20.00 24.20 30.20
C GLU A 17 18.67 23.51 30.55
N PHE A 18 17.96 23.98 31.58
CA PHE A 18 16.65 23.45 31.97
C PHE A 18 15.60 23.70 30.87
N ILE A 19 15.58 24.90 30.28
CA ILE A 19 14.68 25.25 29.17
C ILE A 19 15.01 24.43 27.91
N ASN A 20 16.30 24.22 27.59
CA ASN A 20 16.72 23.40 26.45
C ASN A 20 16.34 21.92 26.63
N ASN A 21 16.43 21.40 27.86
CA ASN A 21 16.01 20.03 28.20
C ASN A 21 14.48 19.85 28.08
N ILE A 22 13.71 20.86 28.51
CA ILE A 22 12.24 20.89 28.33
C ILE A 22 11.87 21.06 26.84
N GLY A 23 12.63 21.87 26.09
CA GLY A 23 12.45 22.06 24.64
C GLY A 23 12.63 20.78 23.83
N GLY A 24 13.55 19.90 24.24
CA GLY A 24 13.70 18.55 23.69
C GLY A 24 12.50 17.63 23.94
N PHE A 25 11.78 17.82 25.04
CA PHE A 25 10.56 17.06 25.39
C PHE A 25 9.31 17.53 24.63
N LEU A 26 9.26 18.82 24.25
CA LEU A 26 8.10 19.44 23.59
C LEU A 26 7.96 19.09 22.10
N ASN A 27 8.98 18.48 21.48
CA ASN A 27 8.94 18.03 20.08
C ASN A 27 8.54 16.55 19.90
N MET A 28 7.79 16.01 20.86
CA MET A 28 7.27 14.64 20.77
C MET A 28 6.03 14.57 19.88
N LYS A 29 6.13 13.81 18.78
CA LYS A 29 5.02 13.55 17.86
C LYS A 29 3.84 12.90 18.61
N LYS A 30 2.64 13.44 18.42
CA LYS A 30 1.39 12.87 18.96
C LYS A 30 0.80 11.90 17.95
N ILE A 31 0.42 10.70 18.39
CA ILE A 31 -0.22 9.67 17.58
C ILE A 31 -1.67 9.48 18.03
N ILE A 32 -2.55 9.17 17.08
CA ILE A 32 -3.95 8.86 17.35
C ILE A 32 -4.07 7.35 17.52
N ILE A 33 -4.51 6.89 18.69
CA ILE A 33 -4.78 5.49 18.95
C ILE A 33 -6.23 5.29 19.33
N THR A 34 -6.75 4.10 19.07
CA THR A 34 -8.09 3.70 19.50
C THR A 34 -8.02 2.99 20.85
N CYS A 35 -8.85 3.41 21.80
CA CYS A 35 -8.98 2.73 23.09
C CYS A 35 -9.51 1.31 22.89
N PRO A 36 -8.90 0.27 23.49
CA PRO A 36 -9.39 -1.11 23.34
C PRO A 36 -10.77 -1.35 23.97
N LYS A 37 -11.16 -0.52 24.96
CA LYS A 37 -12.41 -0.68 25.69
C LYS A 37 -13.56 0.14 25.14
N CYS A 38 -13.41 1.47 25.08
CA CYS A 38 -14.46 2.35 24.58
C CYS A 38 -14.43 2.54 23.05
N LYS A 39 -13.42 2.00 22.35
CA LYS A 39 -13.20 2.17 20.89
C LYS A 39 -13.10 3.62 20.42
N GLU A 40 -12.97 4.56 21.37
CA GLU A 40 -12.85 5.97 21.05
C GLU A 40 -11.40 6.33 20.78
N LYS A 41 -11.21 7.30 19.88
CA LYS A 41 -9.90 7.76 19.44
C LYS A 41 -9.33 8.73 20.49
N MET A 42 -8.09 8.50 20.90
CA MET A 42 -7.37 9.39 21.80
C MET A 42 -6.01 9.77 21.22
N LYS A 43 -5.56 10.98 21.52
CA LYS A 43 -4.22 11.47 21.14
C LYS A 43 -3.26 11.15 22.28
N ILE A 44 -2.29 10.28 22.03
CA ILE A 44 -1.20 10.01 22.97
C ILE A 44 0.12 10.50 22.40
N MET A 45 1.10 10.67 23.27
CA MET A 45 2.47 10.92 22.84
C MET A 45 3.08 9.62 22.26
N ASP A 46 3.94 9.70 21.24
CA ASP A 46 4.67 8.54 20.70
C ASP A 46 5.82 8.11 21.64
N LYS A 47 5.49 7.82 22.89
CA LYS A 47 6.40 7.24 23.89
C LYS A 47 5.78 6.03 24.55
N ILE A 48 6.63 5.07 24.93
CA ILE A 48 6.24 3.87 25.67
C ILE A 48 5.88 4.29 27.09
N ALA A 49 4.59 4.33 27.39
CA ALA A 49 4.07 4.72 28.69
C ALA A 49 2.68 4.12 28.94
N LYS A 50 2.24 4.21 30.19
CA LYS A 50 0.86 3.95 30.59
C LYS A 50 0.05 5.23 30.37
N TYR A 51 -0.97 5.17 29.54
CA TYR A 51 -1.87 6.29 29.25
C TYR A 51 -3.22 6.02 29.88
N ARG A 52 -3.84 7.06 30.44
CA ARG A 52 -5.22 6.98 30.92
C ARG A 52 -6.16 7.39 29.81
N CYS A 53 -7.14 6.57 29.49
CA CYS A 53 -8.19 6.95 28.54
C CYS A 53 -9.03 8.10 29.12
N PRO A 54 -9.28 9.19 28.37
CA PRO A 54 -10.12 10.29 28.84
C PRO A 54 -11.58 9.87 29.04
N ASN A 55 -12.08 8.94 28.21
CA ASN A 55 -13.49 8.53 28.26
C ASN A 55 -13.74 7.43 29.31
N CYS A 56 -13.07 6.27 29.20
CA CYS A 56 -13.32 5.14 30.11
C CYS A 56 -12.42 5.09 31.35
N LYS A 57 -11.52 6.07 31.55
CA LYS A 57 -10.56 6.18 32.67
C LYS A 57 -9.59 5.01 32.83
N GLU A 58 -9.63 4.03 31.94
CA GLU A 58 -8.79 2.85 31.98
C GLU A 58 -7.34 3.13 31.61
N ILE A 59 -6.44 2.35 32.21
CA ILE A 59 -5.00 2.45 31.98
C ILE A 59 -4.62 1.57 30.78
N TYR A 60 -4.31 2.24 29.68
CA TYR A 60 -3.79 1.63 28.48
C TYR A 60 -2.25 1.59 28.47
N LYS A 61 -1.67 0.39 28.38
CA LYS A 61 -0.22 0.21 28.22
C LYS A 61 0.15 0.29 26.73
N PHE A 62 0.90 1.31 26.34
CA PHE A 62 1.48 1.41 25.00
C PHE A 62 2.85 0.74 24.99
N THR A 63 2.90 -0.49 24.48
CA THR A 63 4.11 -1.32 24.39
C THR A 63 4.77 -1.22 23.01
N TRP A 64 6.04 -1.61 22.91
CA TRP A 64 6.81 -1.59 21.66
C TRP A 64 6.15 -2.38 20.52
N CYS A 65 5.61 -3.58 20.80
CA CYS A 65 4.91 -4.39 19.81
C CYS A 65 3.70 -3.65 19.19
N LYS A 66 2.95 -2.88 19.99
CA LYS A 66 1.81 -2.11 19.48
C LYS A 66 2.24 -0.93 18.62
N ARG A 67 3.39 -0.32 18.91
CA ARG A 67 3.98 0.74 18.09
C ARG A 67 4.37 0.22 16.70
N ILE A 68 4.90 -1.00 16.64
CA ILE A 68 5.21 -1.68 15.38
C ILE A 68 3.94 -1.96 14.59
N ILE A 69 2.92 -2.55 15.21
CA ILE A 69 1.65 -2.88 14.55
C ILE A 69 1.01 -1.61 13.95
N GLN A 70 0.98 -0.50 14.68
CA GLN A 70 0.43 0.77 14.17
C GLN A 70 1.15 1.27 12.90
N LYS A 71 2.48 1.11 12.82
CA LYS A 71 3.23 1.44 11.61
C LYS A 71 2.91 0.50 10.44
N PHE A 72 2.73 -0.78 10.72
CA PHE A 72 2.44 -1.78 9.69
C PHE A 72 1.02 -1.68 9.15
N VAL A 73 0.01 -1.34 9.96
CA VAL A 73 -1.39 -1.22 9.51
C VAL A 73 -1.54 -0.21 8.36
N GLY A 74 -0.83 0.93 8.42
CA GLY A 74 -0.85 1.92 7.34
C GLY A 74 -0.16 1.44 6.06
N PHE A 75 0.88 0.61 6.17
CA PHE A 75 1.58 0.03 5.01
C PHE A 75 0.78 -1.07 4.32
N PHE A 76 0.09 -1.92 5.10
CA PHE A 76 -0.69 -3.04 4.54
C PHE A 76 -1.98 -2.61 3.84
N GLN A 77 -2.61 -1.48 4.20
CA GLN A 77 -3.80 -1.00 3.48
C GLN A 77 -3.53 -0.72 2.00
N GLY A 78 -2.39 -0.10 1.67
CA GLY A 78 -2.00 0.15 0.27
C GLY A 78 -1.68 -1.15 -0.50
N ILE A 79 -1.11 -2.13 0.20
CA ILE A 79 -0.80 -3.44 -0.38
C ILE A 79 -2.07 -4.22 -0.72
N VAL A 80 -3.04 -4.27 0.20
CA VAL A 80 -4.29 -5.03 0.00
C VAL A 80 -5.08 -4.51 -1.20
N GLN A 81 -5.21 -3.19 -1.36
CA GLN A 81 -5.93 -2.61 -2.49
C GLN A 81 -5.27 -2.99 -3.83
N THR A 82 -3.94 -2.88 -3.89
CA THR A 82 -3.16 -3.26 -5.06
C THR A 82 -3.31 -4.75 -5.40
N PHE A 83 -3.32 -5.63 -4.41
CA PHE A 83 -3.54 -7.07 -4.62
C PHE A 83 -4.96 -7.39 -5.14
N ILE A 84 -5.99 -6.70 -4.66
CA ILE A 84 -7.37 -6.85 -5.14
C ILE A 84 -7.47 -6.44 -6.61
N ASP A 85 -6.85 -5.31 -6.98
CA ASP A 85 -6.87 -4.81 -8.35
C ASP A 85 -6.13 -5.74 -9.32
N ILE A 86 -4.98 -6.27 -8.92
CA ILE A 86 -4.24 -7.27 -9.70
C ILE A 86 -5.10 -8.53 -9.92
N LYS A 87 -5.77 -9.01 -8.87
CA LYS A 87 -6.63 -10.20 -8.96
C LYS A 87 -7.81 -9.97 -9.89
N ASN A 88 -8.49 -8.83 -9.78
CA ASN A 88 -9.65 -8.51 -10.61
C ASN A 88 -9.27 -8.35 -12.09
N ASN A 89 -8.12 -7.74 -12.37
CA ASN A 89 -7.62 -7.58 -13.74
C ASN A 89 -7.22 -8.93 -14.35
N PHE A 90 -6.60 -9.82 -13.56
CA PHE A 90 -6.30 -11.18 -13.99
C PHE A 90 -7.55 -12.02 -14.28
N ILE A 91 -8.57 -11.96 -13.40
CA ILE A 91 -9.85 -12.65 -13.59
C ILE A 91 -10.54 -12.15 -14.87
N THR A 92 -10.53 -10.83 -15.11
CA THR A 92 -11.17 -10.23 -16.28
C THR A 92 -10.48 -10.68 -17.57
N LYS A 93 -9.14 -10.65 -17.61
CA LYS A 93 -8.36 -11.18 -18.75
C LYS A 93 -8.63 -12.65 -19.00
N TYR A 94 -8.71 -13.46 -17.94
CA TYR A 94 -9.03 -14.88 -18.05
C TYR A 94 -10.43 -15.13 -18.64
N LYS A 95 -11.46 -14.43 -18.12
CA LYS A 95 -12.84 -14.53 -18.61
C LYS A 95 -12.95 -14.10 -20.07
N ASN A 96 -12.32 -12.99 -20.46
CA ASN A 96 -12.33 -12.51 -21.85
C ASN A 96 -11.62 -13.48 -22.79
N THR A 97 -10.50 -14.08 -22.36
CA THR A 97 -9.80 -15.11 -23.14
C THR A 97 -10.67 -16.36 -23.32
N LYS A 98 -11.35 -16.81 -22.25
CA LYS A 98 -12.25 -17.96 -22.30
C LYS A 98 -13.46 -17.70 -23.21
N ALA A 99 -14.06 -16.51 -23.13
CA ALA A 99 -15.16 -16.10 -24.00
C ALA A 99 -14.74 -16.06 -25.47
N THR A 100 -13.58 -15.47 -25.75
CA THR A 100 -12.99 -15.42 -27.11
C THR A 100 -12.72 -16.82 -27.65
N TYR A 101 -12.18 -17.71 -26.81
CA TYR A 101 -11.94 -19.11 -27.19
C TYR A 101 -13.24 -19.85 -27.50
N ASN A 102 -14.27 -19.68 -26.67
CA ASN A 102 -15.58 -20.29 -26.90
C ASN A 102 -16.23 -19.76 -28.18
N TYR A 103 -16.14 -18.46 -28.45
CA TYR A 103 -16.61 -17.86 -29.70
C TYR A 103 -15.87 -18.44 -30.92
N MET A 104 -14.53 -18.48 -30.89
CA MET A 104 -13.73 -19.10 -31.94
C MET A 104 -14.07 -20.59 -32.13
N LYS A 105 -14.33 -21.33 -31.05
CA LYS A 105 -14.73 -22.74 -31.11
C LYS A 105 -16.09 -22.89 -31.79
N GLN A 106 -17.08 -22.06 -31.42
CA GLN A 106 -18.40 -22.06 -32.06
C GLN A 106 -18.32 -21.68 -33.53
N MET A 107 -17.57 -20.61 -33.86
CA MET A 107 -17.29 -20.21 -35.24
C MET A 107 -16.67 -21.36 -36.04
N LYS A 108 -15.64 -22.03 -35.50
CA LYS A 108 -15.00 -23.18 -36.14
C LYS A 108 -15.96 -24.34 -36.38
N THR A 109 -16.89 -24.60 -35.46
CA THR A 109 -17.92 -25.63 -35.65
C THR A 109 -18.94 -25.23 -36.71
N ASN A 110 -19.44 -24.00 -36.67
CA ASN A 110 -20.39 -23.48 -37.66
C ASN A 110 -19.81 -23.44 -39.07
N MET A 111 -18.50 -23.14 -39.21
CA MET A 111 -17.81 -23.15 -40.49
C MET A 111 -17.52 -24.56 -41.03
N LYS A 112 -17.27 -25.54 -40.16
CA LYS A 112 -17.13 -26.95 -40.56
C LYS A 112 -18.42 -27.56 -41.11
N ASN A 113 -19.57 -27.04 -40.68
CA ASN A 113 -20.88 -27.49 -41.12
C ASN A 113 -21.39 -26.76 -42.38
N ASN A 114 -20.63 -25.78 -42.92
CA ASN A 114 -20.99 -25.04 -44.13
C ASN A 114 -20.38 -25.74 -45.38
N PRO A 115 -21.16 -26.00 -46.44
CA PRO A 115 -20.65 -26.62 -47.68
C PRO A 115 -19.55 -25.82 -48.41
N ASN A 116 -19.36 -24.53 -48.13
CA ASN A 116 -18.28 -23.69 -48.70
C ASN A 116 -16.97 -23.75 -47.88
N TRP A 117 -16.51 -24.95 -47.53
CA TRP A 117 -15.34 -25.20 -46.68
C TRP A 117 -13.99 -24.84 -47.36
N SER A 118 -13.95 -24.78 -48.69
CA SER A 118 -12.72 -24.54 -49.47
C SER A 118 -12.18 -23.11 -49.29
N ASN A 119 -13.05 -22.10 -49.15
CA ASN A 119 -12.63 -20.72 -48.89
C ASN A 119 -12.11 -20.50 -47.46
N TYR A 120 -12.62 -21.27 -46.50
CA TYR A 120 -12.26 -21.12 -45.08
C TYR A 120 -10.79 -21.41 -44.78
N HIS A 121 -10.22 -22.44 -45.41
CA HIS A 121 -8.80 -22.77 -45.24
C HIS A 121 -7.88 -21.70 -45.79
N ARG A 122 -8.30 -21.05 -46.89
CA ARG A 122 -7.56 -19.97 -47.54
C ARG A 122 -7.55 -18.72 -46.65
N GLU A 123 -8.70 -18.33 -46.11
CA GLU A 123 -8.82 -17.19 -45.19
C GLU A 123 -8.03 -17.41 -43.89
N GLN A 124 -8.04 -18.63 -43.31
CA GLN A 124 -7.20 -18.94 -42.15
C GLN A 124 -5.70 -18.91 -42.46
N ALA A 125 -5.30 -19.32 -43.66
CA ALA A 125 -3.90 -19.29 -44.08
C ALA A 125 -3.43 -17.83 -44.27
N GLU A 126 -4.27 -16.97 -44.85
CA GLU A 126 -4.01 -15.53 -44.95
C GLU A 126 -3.97 -14.85 -43.59
N GLU A 127 -4.93 -15.11 -42.71
CA GLU A 127 -4.94 -14.51 -41.36
C GLU A 127 -3.71 -14.94 -40.55
N LYS A 128 -3.27 -16.21 -40.66
CA LYS A 128 -2.02 -16.69 -40.03
C LYS A 128 -0.78 -16.05 -40.65
N ARG A 129 -0.75 -15.83 -41.96
CA ARG A 129 0.35 -15.13 -42.64
C ARG A 129 0.44 -13.68 -42.19
N MET A 130 -0.69 -12.97 -42.13
CA MET A 130 -0.72 -11.58 -41.63
C MET A 130 -0.34 -11.51 -40.14
N LYS A 131 -0.87 -12.40 -39.29
CA LYS A 131 -0.48 -12.46 -37.87
C LYS A 131 0.99 -12.80 -37.67
N ASN A 132 1.59 -13.63 -38.51
CA ASN A 132 3.01 -13.94 -38.41
C ASN A 132 3.89 -12.81 -38.96
N ALA A 133 3.42 -12.07 -39.96
CA ALA A 133 4.10 -10.87 -40.46
C ALA A 133 4.06 -9.69 -39.48
N GLN A 134 3.00 -9.59 -38.66
CA GLN A 134 2.81 -8.51 -37.67
C GLN A 134 3.31 -8.84 -36.26
N LYS A 135 3.78 -10.06 -35.99
CA LYS A 135 4.29 -10.43 -34.67
C LYS A 135 5.65 -9.77 -34.44
N PRO A 136 5.83 -9.00 -33.36
CA PRO A 136 7.16 -8.53 -32.97
C PRO A 136 8.06 -9.75 -32.76
N SER A 137 9.28 -9.69 -33.30
CA SER A 137 10.21 -10.82 -33.19
C SER A 137 10.53 -11.05 -31.72
N PHE A 138 10.65 -12.32 -31.32
CA PHE A 138 11.04 -12.69 -29.95
C PHE A 138 12.33 -11.96 -29.51
N TRP A 139 13.23 -11.72 -30.46
CA TRP A 139 14.48 -11.00 -30.28
C TRP A 139 14.32 -9.49 -30.11
N ASP A 140 13.22 -8.88 -30.57
CA ASP A 140 12.99 -7.44 -30.39
C ASP A 140 12.68 -7.08 -28.93
N LYS A 141 12.28 -8.06 -28.11
CA LYS A 141 12.07 -7.89 -26.67
C LYS A 141 13.37 -7.81 -25.86
N PHE A 142 14.49 -8.25 -26.43
CA PHE A 142 15.82 -8.28 -25.78
C PHE A 142 16.80 -7.24 -26.35
N LYS A 143 16.38 -6.43 -27.33
CA LYS A 143 17.18 -5.34 -27.93
C LYS A 143 17.08 -3.99 -27.20
N LYS A 144 16.48 -3.97 -26.01
CA LYS A 144 16.35 -2.79 -25.16
C LYS A 144 16.89 -3.12 -23.77
#